data_AF-Q2NQ39-F1
#
_entry.id   AF-Q2NQ39-F1
#
_cell.length_a   1.000
_cell.length_b   1.000
_cell.length_c   1.000
_cell.angle_alpha   90.00
_cell.angle_beta   90.00
_cell.angle_gamma   90.00
#
_symmetry.space_group_name_H-M   'P 1'
#
loop_
_entity.id
_entity.type
_entity.pdbx_description
1 polymer ?
#
loop_
_entity_poly.entity_id
_entity_poly.type
_entity_poly.pdbx_seq_one_letter_code
_entity_poly.pdbx_strand_id
1 'polypeptide(L)'
;MTEPRLPLLSIRRKPKIYVNPKPADKPAPAPKSAKPPKAKAPKPVKEPKLKQPPPKPLSREERIARNRAKKLRQGQEAIASLVANWPSLFDLGYPKLLKVGIAADILDDIKARELDLTRAKASATLMFYTQRVFYQQAHALKQLEKWRVETESAVSPGEEPTP
;
A
#
# COMPACT_ATOMS: atom_id res chain seq x y z
N MET A 1 35.04 -33.25 26.15
CA MET A 1 34.27 -32.04 25.75
C MET A 1 33.26 -32.46 24.71
N THR A 2 31.98 -32.51 25.06
CA THR A 2 30.90 -32.99 24.21
C THR A 2 30.05 -31.78 23.79
N GLU A 3 30.10 -31.43 22.51
CA GLU A 3 29.34 -30.31 21.93
C GLU A 3 27.81 -30.63 21.94
N PRO A 4 26.95 -29.69 22.38
CA PRO A 4 25.51 -29.88 22.31
C PRO A 4 25.00 -29.63 20.89
N ARG A 5 24.58 -30.70 20.21
CA ARG A 5 23.95 -30.67 18.88
C ARG A 5 22.58 -29.98 18.96
N LEU A 6 22.41 -28.85 18.26
CA LEU A 6 21.13 -28.15 18.18
C LEU A 6 20.09 -28.99 17.40
N PRO A 7 18.82 -29.05 17.85
CA PRO A 7 17.78 -29.82 17.18
C PRO A 7 17.36 -29.18 15.85
N LEU A 8 17.42 -29.96 14.77
CA LEU A 8 16.97 -29.58 13.43
C LEU A 8 15.44 -29.53 13.37
N LEU A 9 14.86 -28.33 13.38
CA LEU A 9 13.41 -28.13 13.24
C LEU A 9 12.96 -28.38 11.79
N SER A 10 12.53 -29.60 11.50
CA SER A 10 11.95 -30.00 10.21
C SER A 10 10.47 -29.59 10.12
N ILE A 11 10.18 -28.47 9.48
CA ILE A 11 8.79 -28.07 9.20
C ILE A 11 8.30 -28.85 7.97
N ARG A 12 7.60 -29.97 8.20
CA ARG A 12 6.92 -30.74 7.14
C ARG A 12 5.56 -30.11 6.80
N ARG A 13 5.51 -29.29 5.74
CA ARG A 13 4.24 -28.78 5.19
C ARG A 13 3.67 -29.76 4.16
N LYS A 14 2.48 -30.29 4.39
CA LYS A 14 1.73 -31.04 3.35
C LYS A 14 1.23 -30.04 2.28
N PRO A 15 1.36 -30.35 0.98
CA PRO A 15 0.80 -29.50 -0.07
C PRO A 15 -0.73 -29.52 0.00
N LYS A 16 -1.35 -28.34 0.03
CA LYS A 16 -2.80 -28.16 -0.11
C LYS A 16 -3.13 -28.26 -1.59
N ILE A 17 -3.42 -29.47 -2.08
CA ILE A 17 -3.81 -29.70 -3.47
C ILE A 17 -5.22 -29.14 -3.65
N TYR A 18 -5.35 -28.06 -4.41
CA TYR A 18 -6.64 -27.52 -4.81
C TYR A 18 -7.10 -28.28 -6.06
N VAL A 19 -7.91 -29.33 -5.86
CA VAL A 19 -8.63 -29.96 -6.97
C VAL A 19 -9.81 -29.05 -7.29
N ASN A 20 -9.81 -28.45 -8.48
CA ASN A 20 -11.00 -27.76 -8.98
C ASN A 20 -12.14 -28.80 -9.08
N PRO A 21 -13.25 -28.67 -8.33
CA PRO A 21 -14.36 -29.57 -8.51
C PRO A 21 -14.93 -29.32 -9.92
N LYS A 22 -14.83 -30.35 -10.76
CA LYS A 22 -15.51 -30.42 -12.04
C LYS A 22 -17.01 -30.26 -11.74
N PRO A 23 -17.73 -29.27 -12.33
CA PRO A 23 -19.17 -29.22 -12.15
C PRO A 23 -19.80 -30.42 -12.86
N ALA A 24 -20.25 -31.40 -12.08
CA ALA A 24 -21.09 -32.48 -12.54
C ALA A 24 -22.53 -31.99 -12.70
N ASP A 25 -23.15 -32.43 -13.80
CA ASP A 25 -24.58 -32.54 -14.06
C ASP A 25 -25.46 -31.29 -13.93
N LYS A 26 -25.67 -30.63 -15.08
CA LYS A 26 -26.96 -30.01 -15.37
C LYS A 26 -27.76 -30.97 -16.26
N PRO A 27 -29.04 -31.26 -15.93
CA PRO A 27 -29.87 -32.17 -16.71
C PRO A 27 -30.22 -31.58 -18.08
N ALA A 28 -30.36 -32.48 -19.06
CA ALA A 28 -30.56 -32.22 -20.48
C ALA A 28 -31.81 -31.37 -20.80
N PRO A 29 -31.74 -30.42 -21.74
CA PRO A 29 -32.94 -29.78 -22.29
C PRO A 29 -33.61 -30.70 -23.33
N ALA A 30 -34.94 -30.82 -23.23
CA ALA A 30 -35.82 -31.63 -24.06
C ALA A 30 -35.83 -31.24 -25.57
N PRO A 31 -36.23 -32.15 -26.48
CA PRO A 31 -36.06 -31.97 -27.92
C PRO A 31 -37.15 -31.08 -28.52
N LYS A 32 -36.79 -30.14 -29.40
CA LYS A 32 -37.75 -29.37 -30.21
C LYS A 32 -37.44 -29.49 -31.71
N SER A 33 -38.33 -30.24 -32.36
CA SER A 33 -38.97 -30.09 -33.69
C SER A 33 -38.18 -29.57 -34.92
N ALA A 34 -38.41 -30.26 -36.03
CA ALA A 34 -37.76 -30.14 -37.35
C ALA A 34 -38.27 -29.02 -38.29
N LYS A 35 -37.38 -28.71 -39.27
CA LYS A 35 -37.50 -28.04 -40.62
C LYS A 35 -37.20 -26.54 -40.74
N PRO A 36 -36.73 -26.03 -41.91
CA PRO A 36 -36.19 -26.67 -43.15
C PRO A 36 -34.78 -26.12 -43.57
N PRO A 37 -34.13 -26.63 -44.64
CA PRO A 37 -32.74 -26.31 -44.96
C PRO A 37 -32.61 -25.01 -45.76
N LYS A 38 -31.69 -24.12 -45.37
CA LYS A 38 -31.34 -22.92 -46.14
C LYS A 38 -29.82 -22.71 -46.17
N ALA A 39 -29.36 -22.27 -47.34
CA ALA A 39 -28.01 -22.38 -47.87
C ALA A 39 -26.87 -21.87 -46.97
N LYS A 40 -25.70 -22.52 -47.08
CA LYS A 40 -24.43 -22.08 -46.50
C LYS A 40 -24.04 -20.70 -47.08
N ALA A 41 -24.23 -19.64 -46.30
CA ALA A 41 -23.47 -18.41 -46.48
C ALA A 41 -22.08 -18.58 -45.85
N PRO A 42 -20.98 -18.22 -46.54
CA PRO A 42 -19.64 -18.32 -45.98
C PRO A 42 -19.50 -17.37 -44.77
N LYS A 43 -19.02 -17.92 -43.66
CA LYS A 43 -18.74 -17.15 -42.43
C LYS A 43 -17.70 -16.07 -42.74
N PRO A 44 -17.87 -14.82 -42.26
CA PRO A 44 -16.81 -13.84 -42.34
C PRO A 44 -15.59 -14.37 -41.58
N VAL A 45 -14.45 -14.33 -42.26
CA VAL A 45 -13.14 -14.76 -41.75
C VAL A 45 -12.90 -14.04 -40.42
N LYS A 46 -12.94 -14.78 -39.32
CA LYS A 46 -12.45 -14.28 -38.04
C LYS A 46 -10.96 -14.02 -38.22
N GLU A 47 -10.58 -12.74 -38.24
CA GLU A 47 -9.20 -12.35 -38.01
C GLU A 47 -8.68 -13.12 -36.79
N PRO A 48 -7.55 -13.82 -36.92
CA PRO A 48 -6.97 -14.55 -35.81
C PRO A 48 -6.53 -13.54 -34.77
N LYS A 49 -7.29 -13.43 -33.67
CA LYS A 49 -6.79 -12.83 -32.42
C LYS A 49 -5.46 -13.51 -32.10
N LEU A 50 -4.37 -12.78 -32.30
CA LEU A 50 -3.04 -13.09 -31.79
C LEU A 50 -3.22 -13.58 -30.36
N LYS A 51 -2.97 -14.88 -30.17
CA LYS A 51 -2.91 -15.48 -28.84
C LYS A 51 -1.77 -14.78 -28.12
N GLN A 52 -2.09 -13.83 -27.25
CA GLN A 52 -1.12 -13.28 -26.32
C GLN A 52 -0.52 -14.46 -25.55
N PRO A 53 0.81 -14.66 -25.57
CA PRO A 53 1.43 -15.67 -24.74
C PRO A 53 1.12 -15.35 -23.27
N PRO A 54 0.93 -16.37 -22.41
CA PRO A 54 0.70 -16.15 -20.99
C PRO A 54 1.82 -15.25 -20.43
N PRO A 55 1.50 -14.23 -19.62
CA PRO A 55 2.50 -13.31 -19.11
C PRO A 55 3.59 -14.11 -18.41
N LYS A 56 4.82 -13.98 -18.90
CA LYS A 56 6.01 -14.58 -18.29
C LYS A 56 5.99 -14.22 -16.80
N PRO A 57 6.11 -15.19 -15.87
CA PRO A 57 6.10 -14.87 -14.45
C PRO A 57 7.23 -13.88 -14.18
N LEU A 58 6.86 -12.66 -13.79
CA LEU A 58 7.81 -11.59 -13.46
C LEU A 58 8.87 -12.12 -12.50
N SER A 59 10.12 -11.71 -12.71
CA SER A 59 11.20 -12.02 -11.77
C SER A 59 10.81 -11.56 -10.36
N ARG A 60 11.36 -12.23 -9.33
CA ARG A 60 11.08 -11.88 -7.92
C ARG A 60 11.28 -10.37 -7.67
N GLU A 61 12.32 -9.81 -8.27
CA GLU A 61 12.68 -8.39 -8.21
C GLU A 61 11.65 -7.49 -8.91
N GLU A 62 11.28 -7.81 -10.15
CA GLU A 62 10.25 -7.08 -10.90
C GLU A 62 8.90 -7.10 -10.18
N ARG A 63 8.55 -8.22 -9.56
CA ARG A 63 7.33 -8.35 -8.76
C ARG A 63 7.39 -7.47 -7.51
N ILE A 64 8.54 -7.41 -6.84
CA ILE A 64 8.75 -6.51 -5.68
C ILE A 64 8.65 -5.05 -6.12
N ALA A 65 9.33 -4.66 -7.20
CA ALA A 65 9.29 -3.31 -7.75
C ALA A 65 7.87 -2.90 -8.14
N ARG A 66 7.13 -3.77 -8.83
CA ARG A 66 5.72 -3.55 -9.19
C ARG A 66 4.84 -3.37 -7.96
N ASN A 67 5.01 -4.20 -6.93
CA ASN A 67 4.25 -4.09 -5.70
C ASN A 67 4.59 -2.81 -4.92
N ARG A 68 5.85 -2.39 -4.91
CA ARG A 68 6.28 -1.11 -4.33
C ARG A 68 5.62 0.07 -5.07
N ALA A 69 5.66 0.08 -6.40
CA ALA A 69 5.01 1.12 -7.20
C ALA A 69 3.49 1.19 -6.96
N LYS A 70 2.81 0.03 -6.84
CA LYS A 70 1.39 -0.01 -6.47
C LYS A 70 1.12 0.58 -5.08
N LYS A 71 1.94 0.25 -4.08
CA LYS A 71 1.83 0.82 -2.74
C LYS A 71 2.04 2.33 -2.74
N LEU A 72 2.97 2.84 -3.55
CA LEU A 72 3.19 4.28 -3.69
C LEU A 72 1.97 4.98 -4.28
N ARG A 73 1.37 4.42 -5.35
CA ARG A 73 0.14 4.97 -5.93
C ARG A 73 -1.02 4.99 -4.93
N GLN A 74 -1.24 3.88 -4.23
CA GLN A 74 -2.25 3.80 -3.18
C GLN A 74 -1.98 4.79 -2.05
N GLY A 75 -0.73 4.94 -1.63
CA GLY A 75 -0.33 5.93 -0.64
C GLY A 75 -0.60 7.36 -1.11
N GLN A 76 -0.30 7.70 -2.36
CA GLN A 76 -0.57 9.01 -2.95
C GLN A 76 -2.07 9.32 -3.03
N GLU A 77 -2.88 8.38 -3.51
CA GLU A 77 -4.35 8.53 -3.57
C GLU A 77 -4.94 8.74 -2.17
N ALA A 78 -4.41 8.01 -1.19
CA ALA A 78 -4.89 8.07 0.17
C ALA A 78 -4.42 9.35 0.89
N ILE A 79 -3.23 9.88 0.58
CA ILE A 79 -2.79 11.22 1.00
C ILE A 79 -3.65 12.30 0.34
N ALA A 80 -3.93 12.20 -0.96
CA ALA A 80 -4.80 13.15 -1.64
C ALA A 80 -6.20 13.18 -1.01
N SER A 81 -6.74 12.01 -0.65
CA SER A 81 -7.99 11.89 0.10
C SER A 81 -7.88 12.56 1.48
N LEU A 82 -6.76 12.41 2.17
CA LEU A 82 -6.52 13.01 3.48
C LEU A 82 -6.45 14.54 3.39
N VAL A 83 -5.73 15.07 2.39
CA VAL A 83 -5.62 16.51 2.12
C VAL A 83 -6.98 17.11 1.75
N ALA A 84 -7.80 16.37 0.99
CA ALA A 84 -9.15 16.82 0.65
C ALA A 84 -10.06 16.96 1.88
N ASN A 85 -9.94 16.06 2.86
CA ASN A 85 -10.74 16.10 4.08
C ASN A 85 -10.20 17.08 5.14
N TRP A 86 -8.87 17.25 5.19
CA TRP A 86 -8.17 18.07 6.17
C TRP A 86 -7.10 18.97 5.53
N PRO A 87 -7.49 19.94 4.69
CA PRO A 87 -6.53 20.79 3.99
C PRO A 87 -5.69 21.64 4.95
N SER A 88 -6.24 22.05 6.09
CA SER A 88 -5.52 22.88 7.08
C SER A 88 -4.45 22.13 7.89
N LEU A 89 -4.50 20.79 7.90
CA LEU A 89 -3.55 19.95 8.66
C LEU A 89 -2.44 19.38 7.76
N PHE A 90 -2.76 19.09 6.49
CA PHE A 90 -1.85 18.39 5.59
C PHE A 90 -1.49 19.23 4.38
N ASP A 91 -0.24 19.66 4.35
CA ASP A 91 0.35 20.35 3.21
C ASP A 91 1.28 19.41 2.44
N LEU A 92 1.16 19.42 1.11
CA LEU A 92 1.95 18.61 0.19
C LEU A 92 3.34 19.21 -0.10
N GLY A 93 3.44 20.54 -0.06
CA GLY A 93 4.66 21.30 -0.37
C GLY A 93 5.51 21.59 0.86
N TYR A 94 4.90 22.19 1.89
CA TYR A 94 5.58 22.48 3.16
C TYR A 94 5.00 21.59 4.27
N PRO A 95 5.53 20.38 4.48
CA PRO A 95 4.91 19.43 5.40
C PRO A 95 4.90 19.98 6.82
N LYS A 96 3.70 20.32 7.30
CA LYS A 96 3.49 20.75 8.67
C LYS A 96 3.72 19.56 9.61
N LEU A 97 4.59 19.74 10.59
CA LEU A 97 4.81 18.70 11.59
C LEU A 97 3.54 18.49 12.40
N LEU A 98 3.12 17.23 12.43
CA LEU A 98 1.86 16.85 13.04
C LEU A 98 2.01 16.74 14.56
N LYS A 99 0.93 17.04 15.28
CA LYS A 99 0.84 16.85 16.72
C LYS A 99 1.04 15.36 17.07
N VAL A 100 1.75 15.08 18.17
CA VAL A 100 1.85 13.72 18.70
C VAL A 100 0.44 13.23 19.08
N GLY A 101 0.05 12.06 18.59
CA GLY A 101 -1.29 11.51 18.84
C GLY A 101 -2.38 12.01 17.89
N ILE A 102 -2.05 12.76 16.83
CA ILE A 102 -3.05 13.23 15.85
C ILE A 102 -3.91 12.11 15.23
N ALA A 103 -3.41 10.88 15.23
CA ALA A 103 -4.17 9.73 14.77
C ALA A 103 -5.48 9.52 15.55
N ALA A 104 -5.49 9.79 16.86
CA ALA A 104 -6.72 9.68 17.67
C ALA A 104 -7.69 10.80 17.30
N ASP A 105 -7.20 12.04 17.25
CA ASP A 105 -7.98 13.22 16.88
C ASP A 105 -8.63 13.05 15.49
N ILE A 106 -7.90 12.50 14.51
CA ILE A 106 -8.42 12.18 13.17
C ILE A 106 -9.50 11.10 13.22
N LEU A 107 -9.33 10.07 14.05
CA LEU A 107 -10.31 8.99 14.17
C LEU A 107 -11.61 9.48 14.80
N ASP A 108 -11.53 10.37 15.78
CA ASP A 108 -12.71 10.95 16.41
C ASP A 108 -13.42 11.93 15.46
N ASP A 109 -12.68 12.69 14.64
CA ASP A 109 -13.25 13.53 13.59
C ASP A 109 -13.87 12.70 12.45
N ILE A 110 -13.29 11.53 12.09
CA ILE A 110 -13.90 10.58 11.14
C ILE A 110 -15.24 10.08 11.66
N LYS A 111 -15.34 9.77 12.95
CA LYS A 111 -16.61 9.35 13.57
C LYS A 111 -17.60 10.52 13.60
N ALA A 112 -17.14 11.72 13.93
CA ALA A 112 -17.99 12.91 13.99
C ALA A 112 -18.54 13.33 12.63
N ARG A 113 -17.78 13.13 11.54
CA ARG A 113 -18.16 13.45 10.16
C ARG A 113 -18.73 12.27 9.38
N GLU A 114 -18.85 11.10 10.00
CA GLU A 114 -19.30 9.86 9.38
C GLU A 114 -18.60 9.56 8.04
N LEU A 115 -17.28 9.78 7.99
CA LEU A 115 -16.50 9.53 6.78
C LEU A 115 -16.36 8.02 6.54
N ASP A 116 -16.46 7.59 5.28
CA ASP A 116 -16.18 6.21 4.82
C ASP A 116 -14.68 5.85 4.85
N LEU A 117 -14.00 6.22 5.93
CA LEU A 117 -12.58 5.99 6.14
C LEU A 117 -12.36 5.04 7.31
N THR A 118 -11.97 3.80 7.01
CA THR A 118 -11.64 2.82 8.06
C THR A 118 -10.44 3.28 8.87
N ARG A 119 -10.43 2.97 10.18
CA ARG A 119 -9.29 3.23 11.08
C ARG A 119 -7.94 2.81 10.49
N ALA A 120 -7.88 1.60 9.92
CA ALA A 120 -6.65 1.08 9.31
C ALA A 120 -6.19 1.92 8.11
N LYS A 121 -7.12 2.45 7.32
CA LYS A 121 -6.83 3.31 6.18
C LYS A 121 -6.27 4.65 6.68
N ALA A 122 -6.93 5.28 7.66
CA ALA A 122 -6.46 6.52 8.28
C ALA A 122 -5.06 6.38 8.93
N SER A 123 -4.79 5.28 9.63
CA SER A 123 -3.45 5.04 10.18
C SER A 123 -2.40 4.79 9.10
N ALA A 124 -2.76 4.06 8.04
CA ALA A 124 -1.85 3.77 6.94
C ALA A 124 -1.51 5.04 6.14
N THR A 125 -2.50 5.90 5.86
CA THR A 125 -2.27 7.19 5.18
C THR A 125 -1.36 8.09 5.99
N LEU A 126 -1.56 8.16 7.32
CA LEU A 126 -0.70 8.92 8.21
C LEU A 126 0.75 8.40 8.22
N MET A 127 0.94 7.08 8.20
CA MET A 127 2.27 6.48 8.02
C MET A 127 2.91 6.88 6.69
N PHE A 128 2.15 6.84 5.58
CA PHE A 128 2.69 7.24 4.28
C PHE A 128 3.08 8.72 4.24
N TYR A 129 2.31 9.59 4.91
CA TYR A 129 2.62 11.01 5.02
C TYR A 129 3.91 11.25 5.81
N THR A 130 4.09 10.59 6.95
CA THR A 130 5.28 10.77 7.80
C THR A 130 6.54 10.11 7.22
N GLN A 131 6.40 9.10 6.36
CA GLN A 131 7.51 8.45 5.64
C GLN A 131 8.01 9.24 4.42
N ARG A 132 7.36 10.32 4.02
CA ARG A 132 7.85 11.17 2.92
C ARG A 132 9.18 11.83 3.30
N VAL A 133 10.09 11.87 2.33
CA VAL A 133 11.42 12.51 2.48
C VAL A 133 11.29 13.95 2.97
N PHE A 134 10.38 14.73 2.38
CA PHE A 134 10.16 16.13 2.79
C PHE A 134 9.72 16.25 4.25
N TYR A 135 8.87 15.35 4.75
CA TYR A 135 8.42 15.37 6.14
C TYR A 135 9.58 15.05 7.09
N GLN A 136 10.39 14.05 6.74
CA GLN A 136 11.57 13.67 7.53
C GLN A 136 12.63 14.78 7.56
N GLN A 137 12.85 15.48 6.44
CA GLN A 137 13.73 16.63 6.37
C GLN A 137 13.22 17.78 7.24
N ALA A 138 11.94 18.14 7.14
CA ALA A 138 11.34 19.17 7.99
C ALA A 138 11.45 18.82 9.48
N HIS A 139 11.24 17.55 9.82
CA HIS A 139 11.43 17.06 11.19
C HIS A 139 12.89 17.21 11.64
N ALA A 140 13.85 16.78 10.81
CA ALA A 140 15.28 16.87 11.12
C ALA A 140 15.75 18.33 11.28
N LEU A 141 15.29 19.24 10.42
CA LEU A 141 15.61 20.67 10.52
C LEU A 141 15.10 21.28 11.82
N LYS A 142 13.86 20.98 12.21
CA LYS A 142 13.30 21.48 13.47
C LYS A 142 14.03 20.92 14.69
N GLN A 143 14.47 19.66 14.64
CA GLN A 143 15.34 19.11 15.70
C GLN A 143 16.65 19.88 15.75
N LEU A 144 17.30 20.12 14.60
CA LEU A 144 18.58 20.85 14.55
C LEU A 144 18.46 22.29 15.07
N GLU A 145 17.37 22.98 14.76
CA GLU A 145 17.07 24.31 15.31
C GLU A 145 16.88 24.26 16.84
N LYS A 146 16.16 23.26 17.34
CA LYS A 146 16.02 23.03 18.78
C LYS A 146 17.39 22.82 19.45
N TRP A 147 18.24 21.98 18.87
CA TRP A 147 19.61 21.74 19.37
C TRP A 147 20.45 23.02 19.35
N ARG A 148 20.36 23.82 18.28
CA ARG A 148 21.08 25.11 18.18
C ARG A 148 20.67 26.07 19.30
N VAL A 149 19.37 26.25 19.53
CA VAL A 149 18.86 27.14 20.60
C VAL A 149 19.34 26.67 21.98
N GLU A 150 19.36 25.36 22.22
CA GLU A 150 19.86 24.78 23.47
C GLU A 150 21.37 25.03 23.65
N THR A 151 22.16 24.94 22.57
CA THR A 151 23.59 25.25 22.62
C THR A 151 23.89 26.75 22.74
N GLU A 152 23.13 27.63 22.09
CA GLU A 152 23.30 29.09 22.19
C GLU A 152 22.85 29.59 23.57
N SER A 153 21.79 29.01 24.15
CA SER A 153 21.40 29.30 25.53
C SER A 153 22.42 28.79 26.57
N ALA A 154 23.21 27.77 26.23
CA ALA A 154 24.31 27.30 27.07
C ALA A 154 25.59 28.16 26.92
N VAL A 155 25.67 29.01 25.89
CA VAL A 155 26.84 29.81 25.52
C VAL A 155 26.48 31.31 25.51
N SER A 156 26.23 31.91 26.68
CA SER A 156 26.39 33.37 26.93
C SER A 156 26.02 33.77 28.36
N PRO A 157 26.61 34.83 28.95
CA PRO A 157 28.02 35.23 28.95
C PRO A 157 28.46 35.57 30.40
N GLY A 158 29.40 34.83 30.99
CA GLY A 158 29.78 35.01 32.40
C GLY A 158 31.27 34.94 32.73
N GLU A 159 32.15 34.79 31.75
CA GLU A 159 33.60 34.83 31.98
C GLU A 159 34.14 36.14 31.42
N GLU A 160 34.12 37.18 32.27
CA GLU A 160 35.16 38.21 32.23
C GLU A 160 36.45 37.59 32.80
N PRO A 161 37.53 37.46 32.01
CA PRO A 161 38.85 37.29 32.58
C PRO A 161 39.37 38.67 32.99
N THR A 162 39.21 39.03 34.27
CA THR A 162 39.93 40.16 34.88
C THR A 162 41.46 39.92 34.79
N PRO A 163 42.24 40.98 34.50
CA PRO A 163 43.65 40.90 34.07
C PRO A 163 44.64 40.51 35.18
#